data_AF-A0A1Q7C5B2-F1
#
_entry.id   AF-A0A1Q7C5B2-F1
#
_cell.length_a   1.000
_cell.length_b   1.000
_cell.length_c   1.000
_cell.angle_alpha   90.00
_cell.angle_beta   90.00
_cell.angle_gamma   90.00
#
_symmetry.space_group_name_H-M   'P 1'
#
loop_
_entity.id
_entity.type
_entity.pdbx_description
1 polymer ?
#
loop_
_entity_poly.entity_id
_entity_poly.type
_entity_poly.pdbx_seq_one_letter_code
_entity_poly.pdbx_strand_id
1 'polypeptide(L)' 'MYLLIKEMVKQARAAGLLLTGAGGLLQQWTKRVLESALDGEIVDHLGCDKGDPAGRNGGSSRNGVRGETVLTEVDPV' A
#
# COMPACT_ATOMS: atom_id res chain seq x y z
N MET A 1 10.85 -1.99 16.09
CA MET A 1 10.86 -1.05 14.95
C MET A 1 12.24 -0.93 14.29
N TYR A 2 13.30 -0.51 15.02
CA TYR A 2 14.63 -0.32 14.44
C TYR A 2 15.21 -1.56 13.72
N LEU A 3 15.02 -2.76 14.29
CA LEU A 3 15.47 -4.02 13.68
C LEU A 3 14.76 -4.32 12.35
N LEU A 4 13.47 -4.00 12.24
CA LEU A 4 12.68 -4.21 11.03
C LEU A 4 13.19 -3.32 9.89
N ILE A 5 13.38 -2.02 10.17
CA ILE A 5 13.89 -1.07 9.18
C ILE A 5 15.28 -1.50 8.69
N LYS A 6 16.15 -1.94 9.61
CA LYS A 6 17.48 -2.44 9.27
C LYS A 6 17.41 -3.64 8.34
N GLU A 7 16.51 -4.59 8.60
CA GLU A 7 16.33 -5.77 7.75
C GLU A 7 15.74 -5.41 6.38
N MET A 8 14.77 -4.51 6.31
CA MET A 8 14.22 -4.02 5.03
C MET A 8 15.29 -3.37 4.15
N VAL A 9 16.13 -2.50 4.73
CA VAL A 9 17.23 -1.87 3.99
C VAL A 9 18.26 -2.90 3.52
N LYS A 10 18.55 -3.91 4.35
CA LYS A 10 19.45 -5.01 3.98
C LYS A 10 18.90 -5.84 2.82
N GLN A 11 17.62 -6.20 2.86
CA GLN A 11 16.94 -6.94 1.80
C GLN A 11 16.87 -6.13 0.51
N ALA A 12 16.56 -4.83 0.60
CA ALA A 12 16.56 -3.93 -0.55
C ALA A 12 17.93 -3.88 -1.23
N ARG A 13 19.01 -3.74 -0.46
CA ARG A 13 20.37 -3.80 -1.00
C ARG A 13 20.69 -5.15 -1.65
N ALA A 14 20.29 -6.26 -1.02
CA ALA A 14 20.47 -7.59 -1.59
C ALA A 14 19.69 -7.78 -2.90
N ALA A 15 18.55 -7.11 -3.05
CA ALA A 15 17.75 -7.08 -4.27
C ALA A 15 18.22 -6.04 -5.31
N GLY A 16 19.31 -5.31 -5.04
CA GLY A 16 19.83 -4.26 -5.94
C GLY A 16 18.98 -2.98 -5.99
N LEU A 17 18.06 -2.79 -5.04
CA LEU A 17 17.21 -1.61 -4.95
C LEU A 17 17.99 -0.42 -4.38
N LEU A 18 17.82 0.74 -5.02
CA LEU A 18 18.25 2.02 -4.47
C LEU A 18 17.38 2.39 -3.25
N LEU A 19 17.92 3.20 -2.34
CA LEU A 19 17.14 3.69 -1.20
C LEU A 19 16.04 4.67 -1.66
N THR A 20 16.39 5.56 -2.59
CA THR A 20 15.55 6.59 -3.19
C THR A 20 15.57 6.49 -4.71
N GLY A 21 14.75 7.26 -5.40
CA GLY A 21 14.64 7.20 -6.86
C GLY A 21 13.48 6.31 -7.31
N ALA A 22 13.12 6.43 -8.59
CA ALA A 22 12.14 5.57 -9.22
C ALA A 22 12.51 4.08 -9.06
N GLY A 23 11.54 3.29 -8.59
CA GLY A 23 11.71 1.90 -8.22
C GLY A 23 12.43 1.67 -6.89
N GLY A 24 12.87 2.71 -6.17
CA GLY A 24 13.61 2.60 -4.91
C GLY A 24 12.76 2.17 -3.71
N LEU A 25 13.43 1.82 -2.61
CA LEU A 25 12.79 1.31 -1.38
C LEU A 25 11.79 2.32 -0.80
N LEU A 26 12.17 3.61 -0.68
CA LEU A 26 11.27 4.62 -0.11
C LEU A 26 10.03 4.85 -0.98
N GLN A 27 10.18 4.88 -2.31
CA GLN A 27 9.04 5.01 -3.22
C GLN A 27 8.05 3.85 -3.04
N GLN A 28 8.55 2.60 -3.04
CA GLN A 28 7.72 1.41 -2.84
C GLN A 28 7.07 1.37 -1.45
N TRP A 29 7.79 1.82 -0.42
CA TRP A 29 7.25 1.89 0.94
C TRP A 29 6.15 2.94 1.06
N THR A 30 6.36 4.15 0.53
CA THR A 30 5.34 5.21 0.47
C THR A 30 4.09 4.72 -0.26
N LYS A 31 4.25 4.07 -1.42
CA LYS A 31 3.15 3.45 -2.15
C LYS A 31 2.36 2.48 -1.27
N ARG A 32 3.06 1.56 -0.58
CA ARG A 32 2.41 0.54 0.24
C ARG A 32 1.65 1.14 1.42
N VAL A 33 2.21 2.17 2.05
CA VAL A 33 1.52 2.91 3.12
C VAL A 33 0.26 3.59 2.58
N LEU A 34 0.34 4.25 1.43
CA LEU A 34 -0.80 4.92 0.81
C LEU A 34 -1.92 3.93 0.43
N GLU A 35 -1.57 2.83 -0.25
CA GLU A 35 -2.53 1.77 -0.59
C GLU A 35 -3.17 1.13 0.65
N SER A 36 -2.41 0.97 1.74
CA SER A 36 -2.94 0.41 2.99
C SER A 36 -3.91 1.36 3.69
N ALA A 37 -3.63 2.67 3.65
CA ALA A 37 -4.55 3.68 4.17
C ALA A 37 -5.87 3.68 3.37
N LEU A 38 -5.80 3.70 2.04
CA LEU A 38 -6.97 3.65 1.17
C LEU A 38 -7.79 2.36 1.34
N ASP A 39 -7.13 1.21 1.49
CA ASP A 39 -7.85 -0.05 1.73
C ASP A 39 -8.60 -0.02 3.07
N GLY A 40 -7.98 0.55 4.11
CA GLY A 40 -8.61 0.78 5.41
C GLY A 40 -9.84 1.68 5.32
N GLU A 41 -9.76 2.80 4.59
CA GLU A 41 -10.90 3.70 4.38
C GLU A 41 -12.07 3.00 3.67
N ILE A 42 -11.79 2.08 2.74
CA ILE A 42 -12.84 1.27 2.10
C ILE A 42 -13.49 0.31 3.09
N VAL A 43 -12.71 -0.34 3.97
CA VAL A 43 -13.25 -1.20 5.04
C VAL A 43 -14.17 -0.39 5.94
N ASP A 44 -13.72 0.78 6.40
CA ASP A 44 -14.51 1.65 7.27
C ASP A 44 -15.79 2.13 6.58
N HIS A 45 -15.71 2.51 5.31
CA HIS A 45 -16.87 2.96 4.53
C HIS A 45 -17.91 1.86 4.29
N LEU A 46 -17.45 0.64 3.99
CA LEU A 46 -18.34 -0.49 3.71
C LEU A 46 -18.77 -1.25 4.98
N GLY A 47 -18.10 -1.01 6.12
CA GLY A 47 -18.32 -1.73 7.37
C GLY A 47 -17.93 -3.21 7.32
N CYS A 48 -17.17 -3.64 6.30
CA CYS A 48 -16.78 -5.03 6.12
C CYS A 48 -15.47 -5.17 5.35
N ASP A 49 -14.74 -6.25 5.67
CA ASP A 49 -13.51 -6.62 4.98
C ASP A 49 -13.75 -7.25 3.61
N LYS A 50 -12.69 -7.30 2.79
CA LYS A 50 -12.76 -7.95 1.49
C LYS A 50 -13.13 -9.43 1.63
N GLY A 51 -14.29 -9.79 1.08
CA GLY A 51 -14.77 -11.18 1.06
C GLY A 51 -15.45 -11.61 2.36
N ASP A 52 -15.65 -10.70 3.31
CA ASP A 52 -16.38 -10.95 4.54
C ASP A 52 -17.85 -11.32 4.22
N PRO A 53 -18.39 -12.44 4.76
CA PRO A 53 -19.80 -12.77 4.66
C PRO A 53 -20.74 -11.64 5.11
N ALA A 54 -20.33 -10.77 6.04
CA ALA A 54 -21.09 -9.62 6.49
C ALA A 54 -21.39 -8.61 5.35
N GLY A 55 -20.54 -8.57 4.32
CA GLY A 55 -20.73 -7.73 3.14
C GLY A 55 -21.70 -8.31 2.09
N ARG A 56 -22.25 -9.52 2.30
CA ARG A 56 -23.21 -10.14 1.36
C ARG A 56 -24.59 -9.51 1.51
N ASN A 57 -25.25 -9.25 0.38
CA ASN A 57 -26.58 -8.63 0.33
C ASN A 57 -26.67 -7.23 0.98
N GLY A 58 -25.52 -6.59 1.23
CA GLY A 58 -25.44 -5.17 1.56
C GLY A 58 -25.59 -4.31 0.30
N GLY A 59 -26.20 -3.13 0.41
CA GLY A 59 -26.47 -2.27 -0.74
C GLY A 59 -25.22 -1.77 -1.49
N SER A 60 -24.04 -1.80 -0.86
CA SER A 60 -22.75 -1.44 -1.45
C SER A 60 -21.72 -2.56 -1.25
N SER A 61 -20.88 -2.79 -2.25
CA SER A 61 -19.83 -3.81 -2.22
C SER A 61 -18.57 -3.33 -2.93
N ARG A 62 -17.42 -3.94 -2.61
CA ARG A 62 -16.15 -3.65 -3.29
C ARG A 62 -16.26 -4.01 -4.78
N ASN A 63 -15.99 -3.05 -5.67
CA ASN A 63 -16.15 -3.21 -7.12
C ASN A 63 -14.81 -3.13 -7.89
N GLY A 64 -13.80 -3.84 -7.40
CA GLY A 64 -12.46 -3.86 -8.01
C GLY A 64 -11.55 -2.71 -7.55
N VAL A 65 -10.50 -2.45 -8.33
CA VAL A 65 -9.49 -1.41 -8.08
C VAL A 65 -9.21 -0.62 -9.35
N ARG A 66 -8.78 0.63 -9.21
CA ARG A 66 -8.35 1.49 -10.32
C ARG A 66 -6.94 1.99 -10.05
N GLY A 67 -6.10 2.01 -11.09
CA GLY A 67 -4.77 2.61 -11.01
C GLY A 67 -4.84 4.14 -11.08
N GLU A 68 -4.04 4.79 -10.24
CA GLU A 68 -3.76 6.22 -10.24
C GLU A 68 -2.25 6.42 -10.01
N THR A 69 -1.68 7.49 -10.55
CA THR A 69 -0.30 7.89 -10.29
C THR A 69 -0.30 9.12 -9.40
N VAL A 70 0.29 9.00 -8.21
CA VAL A 70 0.31 10.07 -7.22
C VAL A 70 1.69 10.70 -7.19
N LEU A 71 1.76 12.03 -7.30
CA LEU A 71 3.02 12.77 -7.19
C LEU A 71 3.45 12.82 -5.72
N THR A 72 4.69 12.43 -5.44
CA THR A 72 5.26 12.46 -4.08
C THR A 72 6.68 13.03 -4.10
N GLU A 73 7.22 13.32 -2.92
CA GLU A 73 8.60 13.78 -2.76
C GLU A 73 9.65 12.70 -3.06
N VAL A 74 9.27 11.42 -3.05
CA VAL A 74 10.16 10.26 -3.30
C VAL A 74 9.87 9.60 -4.64
N ASP A 75 9.61 10.43 -5.65
CA ASP A 75 9.14 10.07 -7.00
C ASP A 75 7.64 9.67 -7.04
N PRO A 76 6.99 9.73 -8.23
CA PRO A 76 5.59 9.34 -8.37
C PRO A 76 5.35 7.87 -7.99
N VAL A 77 4.22 7.56 -7.35
CA VAL A 77 3.84 6.20 -6.90
C VAL A 77 2.61 5.64 -7.61
#